data_AF-A0A5N9I3F4-F1
#
_entry.id   AF-A0A5N9I3F4-F1
#
_cell.length_a   1.000
_cell.length_b   1.000
_cell.length_c   1.000
_cell.angle_alpha   90.00
_cell.angle_beta   90.00
_cell.angle_gamma   90.00
#
_symmetry.space_group_name_H-M   'P 1'
#
loop_
_entity.id
_entity.type
_entity.pdbx_description
1 polymer ?
#
loop_
_entity_poly.entity_id
_entity_poly.type
_entity_poly.pdbx_seq_one_letter_code
_entity_poly.pdbx_strand_id
1 'polypeptide(L)'
;MTTWRDELHPASFRGVPFHVDSDSMPVGRRTQVHEYPQRDKPLVEDLGRVTREIKMAAFVIGEDFLIKRDALLNALDKPGAGELIHPWYSRLMVTATGCSVGHERREGGMARFDLVFVEDGEKGFPAGVPNTARQLEESSETLLQSAIRRYKEAMTVVNRARLAVVMLQSGIAGVQMAIAQELRQLTGLVSSVEALADMLINAPGNFSAMIRGQFSSVGGSRSTGYRWGPSSSTLSSSAASSSAASIEADPEFASTVAGLPEADPEFASFAASSRAITSQVEQSRALAAQVVAAAAAVEAGSSAAGGAATAAVIEAARELVRDALIVLAVRTAAAMPVVQAPAPLSGYPSLQQQVVSPIARPDVPVTADVVAVRDAIEAALVAAEQTAPHEHFEVLEVVRKQVRVHLTEVARAGVRLAEVTTLESLPAVVLAYQRYGDATRAAEIVTRNKVAHPGFLPVGVLAVAQE
;
A
#
# COMPACT_ATOMS: atom_id res chain seq x y z
N MET A 1 49.31 -9.82 35.99
CA MET A 1 47.98 -9.21 35.88
C MET A 1 48.14 -8.00 34.99
N THR A 2 47.58 -8.05 33.79
CA THR A 2 47.58 -6.91 32.86
C THR A 2 46.82 -5.79 33.55
N THR A 3 47.47 -4.65 33.77
CA THR A 3 46.80 -3.51 34.38
C THR A 3 46.07 -2.74 33.29
N TRP A 4 44.97 -2.07 33.63
CA TRP A 4 44.22 -1.24 32.66
C TRP A 4 45.08 -0.18 31.95
N ARG A 5 46.25 0.16 32.51
CA ARG A 5 47.23 1.06 31.89
C ARG A 5 47.97 0.43 30.71
N ASP A 6 48.15 -0.89 30.72
CA ASP A 6 48.78 -1.65 29.64
C ASP A 6 47.84 -1.85 28.43
N GLU A 7 46.54 -1.55 28.61
CA GLU A 7 45.49 -1.63 27.57
C GLU A 7 45.21 -0.28 26.88
N LEU A 8 45.85 0.82 27.34
CA LEU A 8 45.65 2.16 26.77
C LEU A 8 46.27 2.24 25.37
N HIS A 9 45.45 2.54 24.37
CA HIS A 9 45.95 2.83 23.03
C HIS A 9 46.63 4.20 22.97
N PRO A 10 47.72 4.36 22.20
CA PRO A 10 48.31 5.67 21.96
C PRO A 10 47.30 6.55 21.22
N ALA A 11 46.90 7.67 21.83
CA ALA A 11 45.92 8.55 21.21
C ALA A 11 46.50 9.17 19.95
N SER A 12 45.71 9.19 18.87
CA SER A 12 46.10 9.88 17.64
C SER A 12 44.90 10.39 16.89
N PHE A 13 45.08 11.50 16.18
CA PHE A 13 44.07 12.05 15.28
C PHE A 13 44.69 12.21 13.89
N ARG A 14 44.10 11.54 12.89
CA ARG A 14 44.61 11.50 11.51
C ARG A 14 46.10 11.12 11.43
N GLY A 15 46.52 10.21 12.31
CA GLY A 15 47.90 9.73 12.41
C GLY A 15 48.86 10.62 13.22
N VAL A 16 48.42 11.75 13.76
CA VAL A 16 49.25 12.60 14.65
C VAL A 16 49.07 12.14 16.11
N PRO A 17 50.12 11.66 16.79
CA PRO A 17 50.03 11.17 18.16
C PRO A 17 49.99 12.32 19.18
N PHE A 18 49.18 12.16 20.22
CA PHE A 18 49.12 13.06 21.38
C PHE A 18 48.84 12.26 22.66
N HIS A 19 48.99 12.90 23.83
CA HIS A 19 48.64 12.32 25.12
C HIS A 19 47.34 12.90 25.65
N VAL A 20 46.56 12.10 26.37
CA VAL A 20 45.26 12.50 26.94
C VAL A 20 45.35 12.47 28.46
N ASP A 21 44.92 13.55 29.11
CA ASP A 21 44.88 13.68 30.57
C ASP A 21 43.47 13.38 31.12
N SER A 22 42.43 13.86 30.45
CA SER A 22 41.04 13.57 30.79
C SER A 22 40.15 13.48 29.55
N ASP A 23 39.12 12.63 29.62
CA ASP A 23 38.04 12.54 28.62
C ASP A 23 36.67 12.65 29.30
N SER A 24 35.72 13.24 28.57
CA SER A 24 34.31 13.30 28.95
C SER A 24 33.44 13.21 27.70
N MET A 25 32.45 12.32 27.73
CA MET A 25 31.46 12.16 26.66
C MET A 25 30.06 12.07 27.26
N PRO A 26 29.10 12.90 26.79
CA PRO A 26 27.71 12.77 27.21
C PRO A 26 27.12 11.45 26.68
N VAL A 27 26.56 10.65 27.57
CA VAL A 27 25.89 9.39 27.25
C VAL A 27 24.41 9.53 27.56
N GLY A 28 23.55 9.18 26.60
CA GLY A 28 22.11 9.18 26.81
C GLY A 28 21.31 9.31 25.51
N ARG A 29 20.01 9.52 25.68
CA ARG A 29 19.06 9.79 24.60
C ARG A 29 18.48 11.19 24.78
N ARG A 30 18.35 11.91 23.67
CA ARG A 30 17.74 13.23 23.66
C ARG A 30 16.25 13.02 23.90
N THR A 31 15.71 13.65 24.93
CA THR A 31 14.32 13.49 25.32
C THR A 31 13.66 14.86 25.44
N GLN A 32 12.37 14.92 25.08
CA GLN A 32 11.52 16.08 25.32
C GLN A 32 10.53 15.72 26.43
N VAL A 33 10.55 16.52 27.49
CA VAL A 33 9.69 16.31 28.66
C VAL A 33 8.45 17.19 28.50
N HIS A 34 7.28 16.56 28.43
CA HIS A 34 5.98 17.23 28.39
C HIS A 34 5.34 17.15 29.79
N GLU A 35 5.18 18.31 30.42
CA GLU A 35 4.53 18.45 31.74
C GLU A 35 3.08 18.89 31.54
N TYR A 36 2.15 18.18 32.18
CA TYR A 36 0.71 18.47 32.10
C TYR A 36 0.20 18.92 33.47
N PRO A 37 -0.66 19.98 33.55
CA PRO A 37 -1.27 20.39 34.81
C PRO A 37 -2.01 19.23 35.50
N GLN A 38 -1.91 19.16 36.83
CA GLN A 38 -2.55 18.14 37.68
C GLN A 38 -2.09 16.69 37.45
N ARG A 39 -0.97 16.47 36.75
CA ARG A 39 -0.40 15.13 36.56
C ARG A 39 0.98 15.04 37.23
N ASP A 40 1.11 14.14 38.20
CA ASP A 40 2.34 14.00 38.99
C ASP A 40 3.52 13.38 38.20
N LYS A 41 3.24 12.74 37.06
CA LYS A 41 4.25 12.10 36.20
C LYS A 41 4.28 12.76 34.82
N PRO A 42 5.43 13.31 34.38
CA PRO A 42 5.56 13.88 33.05
C PRO A 42 5.62 12.79 31.97
N LEU A 43 5.27 13.16 30.74
CA LEU A 43 5.44 12.32 29.55
C LEU A 43 6.79 12.65 28.92
N VAL A 44 7.67 11.66 28.75
CA VAL A 44 8.97 11.84 28.11
C VAL A 44 8.93 11.24 26.72
N GLU A 45 9.09 12.08 25.70
CA GLU A 45 9.21 11.68 24.31
C GLU A 45 10.69 11.52 23.93
N ASP A 46 11.05 10.40 23.30
CA ASP A 46 12.42 10.07 22.94
C ASP A 46 12.73 10.55 21.51
N LEU A 47 13.60 11.55 21.40
CA LEU A 47 14.01 12.20 20.15
C LEU A 47 15.30 11.61 19.57
N GLY A 48 15.68 10.41 20.00
CA GLY A 48 16.85 9.67 19.51
C GLY A 48 18.08 9.80 20.40
N ARG A 49 19.23 9.37 19.90
CA ARG A 49 20.50 9.38 20.65
C ARG A 49 21.02 10.81 20.82
N VAL A 50 21.58 11.15 21.99
CA VAL A 50 22.26 12.44 22.19
C VAL A 50 23.48 12.51 21.26
N THR A 51 23.74 13.69 20.71
CA THR A 51 24.97 13.98 19.98
C THR A 51 26.17 13.75 20.90
N ARG A 52 27.02 12.79 20.56
CA ARG A 52 28.21 12.47 21.35
C ARG A 52 29.32 13.46 21.04
N GLU A 53 29.37 14.52 21.83
CA GLU A 53 30.49 15.45 21.87
C GLU A 53 31.57 14.90 22.80
N ILE A 54 32.64 14.35 22.24
CA ILE A 54 33.79 13.86 23.00
C ILE A 54 34.68 15.06 23.30
N LYS A 55 34.75 15.44 24.59
CA LYS A 55 35.64 16.49 25.09
C LYS A 55 36.86 15.84 25.72
N MET A 56 38.05 16.21 25.29
CA MET A 56 39.29 15.69 25.86
C MET A 56 40.33 16.78 26.08
N ALA A 57 41.00 16.70 27.23
CA ALA A 57 42.18 17.50 27.51
C ALA A 57 43.41 16.72 27.06
N ALA A 58 44.08 17.20 26.02
CA ALA A 58 45.24 16.57 25.42
C ALA A 58 46.49 17.43 25.59
N PHE A 59 47.66 16.80 25.55
CA PHE A 59 48.93 17.51 25.56
C PHE A 59 49.96 16.83 24.66
N VAL A 60 50.89 17.65 24.18
CA VAL A 60 52.05 17.23 23.40
C VAL A 60 53.29 17.64 24.18
N ILE A 61 54.18 16.69 24.46
CA ILE A 61 55.41 16.88 25.23
C ILE A 61 56.63 16.35 24.45
N GLY A 62 57.78 17.00 24.63
CA GLY A 62 59.08 16.55 24.11
C GLY A 62 59.90 17.68 23.50
N GLU A 63 61.13 17.36 23.05
CA GLU A 63 62.00 18.33 22.37
C GLU A 63 61.38 18.84 21.05
N ASP A 64 60.62 17.96 20.37
CA ASP A 64 59.90 18.26 19.12
C ASP A 64 58.46 18.77 19.34
N PHE A 65 58.11 19.26 20.54
CA PHE A 65 56.71 19.59 20.84
C PHE A 65 56.12 20.63 19.88
N LEU A 66 56.93 21.58 19.38
CA LEU A 66 56.50 22.59 18.40
C LEU A 66 56.11 21.96 17.06
N ILE A 67 56.88 20.99 16.57
CA ILE A 67 56.61 20.31 15.30
C ILE A 67 55.36 19.45 15.43
N LYS A 68 55.22 18.71 16.53
CA LYS A 68 54.04 17.89 16.82
C LYS A 68 52.79 18.74 17.03
N ARG A 69 52.90 19.91 17.68
CA ARG A 69 51.83 20.90 17.84
C ARG A 69 51.33 21.38 16.48
N ASP A 70 52.24 21.81 15.60
CA ASP A 70 51.87 22.34 14.29
C ASP A 70 51.27 21.24 13.39
N ALA A 71 51.76 20.00 13.51
CA ALA A 71 51.15 18.85 12.84
C ALA A 71 49.72 18.57 13.32
N LEU A 72 49.46 18.67 14.64
CA LEU A 72 48.14 18.46 15.21
C LEU A 72 47.18 19.58 14.81
N LEU A 73 47.62 20.85 14.85
CA LEU A 73 46.84 21.99 14.35
C LEU A 73 46.44 21.80 12.89
N ASN A 74 47.41 21.46 12.03
CA ASN A 74 47.13 21.17 10.63
C ASN A 74 46.18 19.98 10.42
N ALA A 75 46.18 18.99 11.32
CA ALA A 75 45.25 17.86 11.26
C ALA A 75 43.82 18.25 11.64
N LEU A 76 43.68 19.13 12.65
CA LEU A 76 42.40 19.67 13.13
C LEU A 76 41.76 20.63 12.12
N ASP A 77 42.57 21.40 11.39
CA ASP A 77 42.07 22.39 10.42
C ASP A 77 41.63 21.78 9.06
N LYS A 78 42.01 20.54 8.71
CA LYS A 78 41.57 20.00 7.41
C LYS A 78 40.11 19.58 7.43
N PRO A 79 39.32 19.92 6.40
CA PRO A 79 37.90 19.59 6.33
C PRO A 79 37.65 18.08 6.29
N GLY A 80 36.49 17.67 6.81
CA GLY A 80 35.96 16.31 6.76
C GLY A 80 36.24 15.47 8.01
N ALA A 81 35.58 14.30 8.08
CA ALA A 81 35.77 13.33 9.14
C ALA A 81 37.21 12.77 9.14
N GLY A 82 37.77 12.60 10.33
CA GLY A 82 39.10 12.05 10.55
C GLY A 82 39.05 10.87 11.52
N GLU A 83 40.03 9.97 11.39
CA GLU A 83 40.21 8.87 12.35
C GLU A 83 40.79 9.40 13.65
N LEU A 84 40.03 9.22 14.72
CA LEU A 84 40.46 9.42 16.09
C LEU A 84 40.66 8.05 16.73
N ILE A 85 41.89 7.77 17.13
CA ILE A 85 42.19 6.64 18.02
C ILE A 85 42.10 7.18 19.44
N HIS A 86 41.04 6.79 20.15
CA HIS A 86 40.83 7.13 21.55
C HIS A 86 41.47 6.07 22.45
N PRO A 87 42.11 6.45 23.58
CA PRO A 87 42.73 5.50 24.49
C PRO A 87 41.76 4.44 25.03
N TRP A 88 40.49 4.82 25.26
CA TRP A 88 39.47 3.95 25.85
C TRP A 88 38.39 3.46 24.86
N TYR A 89 38.11 4.22 23.79
CA TYR A 89 36.99 3.94 22.87
C TYR A 89 37.45 3.44 21.50
N SER A 90 38.73 3.09 21.38
CA SER A 90 39.34 2.58 20.13
C SER A 90 39.18 3.58 18.98
N ARG A 91 38.98 3.09 17.74
CA ARG A 91 38.91 3.90 16.52
C ARG A 91 37.51 4.48 16.31
N LEU A 92 37.42 5.79 16.20
CA LEU A 92 36.20 6.55 15.94
C LEU A 92 36.37 7.44 14.71
N MET A 93 35.33 7.54 13.88
CA MET A 93 35.23 8.55 12.84
C MET A 93 34.60 9.80 13.43
N VAL A 94 35.36 10.88 13.50
CA VAL A 94 34.92 12.11 14.16
C VAL A 94 35.28 13.35 13.35
N THR A 95 34.50 14.40 13.53
CA THR A 95 34.81 15.73 13.01
C THR A 95 35.24 16.64 14.17
N ALA A 96 36.37 17.32 14.01
CA ALA A 96 36.85 18.32 14.97
C ALA A 96 35.98 19.59 14.86
N THR A 97 35.45 20.08 15.98
CA THR A 97 34.54 21.24 15.98
C THR A 97 35.16 22.45 16.68
N GLY A 98 35.37 22.37 17.99
CA GLY A 98 35.86 23.48 18.82
C GLY A 98 37.13 23.08 19.55
N CYS A 99 38.28 23.22 18.90
CA CYS A 99 39.57 22.89 19.49
C CYS A 99 40.32 24.17 19.90
N SER A 100 40.92 24.18 21.10
CA SER A 100 41.76 25.27 21.59
C SER A 100 43.20 24.78 21.79
N VAL A 101 44.17 25.69 21.71
CA VAL A 101 45.57 25.41 22.07
C VAL A 101 46.05 26.41 23.13
N GLY A 102 46.59 25.91 24.22
CA GLY A 102 47.13 26.67 25.34
C GLY A 102 48.64 26.50 25.47
N HIS A 103 49.34 27.61 25.70
CA HIS A 103 50.77 27.60 26.01
C HIS A 103 51.00 28.30 27.34
N GLU A 104 51.60 27.59 28.29
CA GLU A 104 51.97 28.18 29.58
C GLU A 104 53.49 28.31 29.70
N ARG A 105 53.97 29.52 29.97
CA ARG A 105 55.43 29.81 30.05
C ARG A 105 56.13 29.01 31.16
N ARG A 106 55.40 28.59 32.19
CA ARG A 106 55.93 27.84 33.34
C ARG A 106 56.21 26.37 33.02
N GLU A 107 55.63 25.83 31.95
CA GLU A 107 55.59 24.40 31.66
C GLU A 107 56.52 23.97 30.52
N GLY A 108 57.51 24.82 30.20
CA GLY A 108 58.35 24.74 29.00
C GLY A 108 58.57 23.33 28.43
N GLY A 109 58.30 23.17 27.12
CA GLY A 109 58.39 21.89 26.41
C GLY A 109 57.06 21.13 26.28
N MET A 110 55.93 21.78 26.63
CA MET A 110 54.58 21.22 26.53
C MET A 110 53.61 22.21 25.86
N ALA A 111 52.67 21.68 25.07
CA ALA A 111 51.49 22.40 24.60
C ALA A 111 50.21 21.64 25.01
N ARG A 112 49.23 22.34 25.56
CA ARG A 112 47.92 21.78 25.94
C ARG A 112 46.89 22.05 24.86
N PHE A 113 45.94 21.15 24.72
CA PHE A 113 44.84 21.22 23.79
C PHE A 113 43.54 20.83 24.47
N ASP A 114 42.50 21.66 24.33
CA ASP A 114 41.14 21.23 24.61
C ASP A 114 40.51 20.82 23.28
N LEU A 115 40.31 19.52 23.07
CA LEU A 115 39.78 18.98 21.82
C LEU A 115 38.31 18.61 21.99
N VAL A 116 37.49 19.04 21.05
CA VAL A 116 36.06 18.68 20.99
C VAL A 116 35.78 18.01 19.65
N PHE A 117 35.43 16.73 19.72
CA PHE A 117 35.12 15.88 18.59
C PHE A 117 33.65 15.48 18.60
N VAL A 118 33.04 15.39 17.42
CA VAL A 118 31.67 14.88 17.26
C VAL A 118 31.72 13.66 16.35
N GLU A 119 31.10 12.54 16.75
CA GLU A 119 30.97 11.34 15.92
C GLU A 119 30.31 11.70 14.57
N ASP A 120 30.96 11.36 13.45
CA ASP A 120 30.39 11.58 12.12
C ASP A 120 29.29 10.54 11.87
N GLY A 121 28.06 11.03 11.64
CA GLY A 121 26.93 10.18 11.31
C GLY A 121 26.82 9.99 9.80
N GLU A 122 26.50 8.79 9.36
CA GLU A 122 26.05 8.58 7.98
C GLU A 122 24.88 9.53 7.69
N LYS A 123 25.02 10.38 6.67
CA LYS A 123 23.90 11.19 6.16
C LYS A 123 22.90 10.26 5.49
N GLY A 124 22.10 9.57 6.30
CA GLY A 124 20.88 8.91 5.85
C GLY A 124 19.90 10.00 5.42
N PHE A 125 19.93 10.38 4.15
CA PHE A 125 18.82 11.14 3.57
C PHE A 125 17.53 10.32 3.72
N PRO A 126 16.37 10.95 3.99
CA PRO A 126 15.11 10.22 3.94
C PRO A 126 14.93 9.65 2.54
N ALA A 127 15.08 8.34 2.39
CA ALA A 127 14.76 7.65 1.15
C ALA A 127 13.25 7.78 0.93
N GLY A 128 12.84 8.42 -0.16
CA GLY A 128 11.43 8.54 -0.51
C GLY A 128 10.84 7.14 -0.70
N VAL A 129 9.88 6.75 0.13
CA VAL A 129 9.15 5.50 -0.04
C VAL A 129 8.28 5.64 -1.29
N PRO A 130 8.45 4.81 -2.33
CA PRO A 130 7.64 4.90 -3.53
C PRO A 130 6.17 4.59 -3.20
N ASN A 131 5.25 5.43 -3.69
CA ASN A 131 3.81 5.18 -3.56
C ASN A 131 3.39 4.12 -4.58
N THR A 132 3.34 2.86 -4.12
CA THR A 132 3.04 1.69 -4.97
C THR A 132 1.64 1.74 -5.58
N ALA A 133 0.65 2.33 -4.89
CA ALA A 133 -0.69 2.51 -5.40
C ALA A 133 -0.71 3.41 -6.65
N ARG A 134 -0.01 4.56 -6.59
CA ARG A 134 0.07 5.49 -7.73
C ARG A 134 0.80 4.87 -8.93
N GLN A 135 1.89 4.14 -8.69
CA GLN A 135 2.63 3.45 -9.74
C GLN A 135 1.77 2.39 -10.43
N LEU A 136 0.95 1.66 -9.67
CA LEU A 136 0.02 0.68 -10.22
C LEU A 136 -1.08 1.35 -11.05
N GLU A 137 -1.62 2.48 -10.60
CA GLU A 137 -2.62 3.27 -11.34
C GLU A 137 -2.08 3.76 -12.69
N GLU A 138 -0.87 4.34 -12.71
CA GLU A 138 -0.19 4.77 -13.93
C GLU A 138 0.03 3.59 -14.89
N SER A 139 0.46 2.43 -14.39
CA SER A 139 0.63 1.23 -15.21
C SER A 139 -0.70 0.67 -15.75
N SER A 140 -1.81 0.86 -15.05
CA SER A 140 -3.14 0.47 -15.53
C SER A 140 -3.59 1.32 -16.73
N GLU A 141 -3.24 2.60 -16.74
CA GLU A 141 -3.54 3.50 -17.85
C GLU A 141 -2.69 3.15 -19.08
N THR A 142 -1.40 2.85 -18.89
CA THR A 142 -0.55 2.42 -20.03
C THR A 142 -1.03 1.10 -20.64
N LEU A 143 -1.51 0.16 -19.83
CA LEU A 143 -2.15 -1.08 -20.30
C LEU A 143 -3.40 -0.80 -21.15
N LEU A 144 -4.30 0.06 -20.67
CA LEU A 144 -5.50 0.44 -21.41
C LEU A 144 -5.16 1.08 -22.77
N GLN A 145 -4.19 2.01 -22.79
CA GLN A 145 -3.77 2.65 -24.04
C GLN A 145 -3.16 1.64 -25.02
N SER A 146 -2.37 0.69 -24.52
CA SER A 146 -1.80 -0.40 -25.34
C SER A 146 -2.89 -1.29 -25.93
N ALA A 147 -3.89 -1.69 -25.14
CA ALA A 147 -5.03 -2.50 -25.60
C ALA A 147 -5.87 -1.76 -26.66
N ILE A 148 -6.19 -0.48 -26.45
CA ILE A 148 -6.93 0.34 -27.43
C ILE A 148 -6.14 0.49 -28.73
N ARG A 149 -4.82 0.67 -28.66
CA ARG A 149 -3.95 0.76 -29.84
C ARG A 149 -3.98 -0.52 -30.66
N ARG A 150 -3.78 -1.68 -30.01
CA ARG A 150 -3.87 -3.01 -30.65
C ARG A 150 -5.22 -3.24 -31.32
N TYR A 151 -6.32 -2.91 -30.64
CA TYR A 151 -7.66 -3.02 -31.23
C TYR A 151 -7.81 -2.16 -32.50
N LYS A 152 -7.34 -0.91 -32.45
CA LYS A 152 -7.38 -0.01 -33.64
C LYS A 152 -6.58 -0.59 -34.79
N GLU A 153 -5.37 -1.10 -34.53
CA GLU A 153 -4.51 -1.73 -35.54
C GLU A 153 -5.19 -2.95 -36.18
N ALA A 154 -5.77 -3.85 -35.37
CA ALA A 154 -6.53 -5.00 -35.87
C ALA A 154 -7.71 -4.55 -36.77
N MET A 155 -8.45 -3.52 -36.35
CA MET A 155 -9.55 -2.97 -37.13
C MET A 155 -9.11 -2.32 -38.44
N THR A 156 -7.88 -1.79 -38.56
CA THR A 156 -7.39 -1.25 -39.83
C THR A 156 -7.21 -2.34 -40.89
N VAL A 157 -6.73 -3.52 -40.50
CA VAL A 157 -6.54 -4.67 -41.39
C VAL A 157 -7.90 -5.21 -41.85
N VAL A 158 -8.86 -5.32 -40.93
CA VAL A 158 -10.24 -5.71 -41.23
C VAL A 158 -10.89 -4.71 -42.17
N ASN A 159 -10.78 -3.41 -41.89
CA ASN A 159 -11.38 -2.37 -42.74
C ASN A 159 -10.79 -2.40 -44.16
N ARG A 160 -9.49 -2.66 -44.31
CA ARG A 160 -8.85 -2.85 -45.61
C ARG A 160 -9.35 -4.10 -46.33
N ALA A 161 -9.51 -5.22 -45.62
CA ALA A 161 -10.08 -6.44 -46.16
C ALA A 161 -11.56 -6.26 -46.56
N ARG A 162 -12.33 -5.52 -45.77
CA ARG A 162 -13.74 -5.18 -46.06
C ARG A 162 -13.84 -4.29 -47.29
N LEU A 163 -12.99 -3.27 -47.44
CA LEU A 163 -12.96 -2.44 -48.66
C LEU A 163 -12.60 -3.27 -49.91
N ALA A 164 -11.74 -4.28 -49.77
CA ALA A 164 -11.42 -5.21 -50.86
C ALA A 164 -12.59 -6.17 -51.19
N VAL A 165 -13.38 -6.59 -50.19
CA VAL A 165 -14.53 -7.51 -50.32
C VAL A 165 -15.83 -6.78 -50.67
N VAL A 166 -16.00 -5.50 -50.35
CA VAL A 166 -17.17 -4.70 -50.77
C VAL A 166 -17.21 -4.49 -52.30
N MET A 167 -16.11 -4.80 -53.00
CA MET A 167 -16.08 -4.96 -54.47
C MET A 167 -16.64 -6.31 -54.97
N LEU A 168 -17.06 -7.21 -54.05
CA LEU A 168 -17.65 -8.53 -54.30
C LEU A 168 -18.81 -8.77 -53.30
N GLN A 169 -20.00 -8.30 -53.72
CA GLN A 169 -21.24 -8.18 -52.95
C GLN A 169 -21.72 -9.42 -52.17
N SER A 170 -22.49 -9.10 -51.12
CA SER A 170 -23.57 -9.88 -50.46
C SER A 170 -23.19 -11.04 -49.54
N GLY A 171 -22.91 -10.73 -48.27
CA GLY A 171 -22.84 -11.73 -47.18
C GLY A 171 -22.92 -11.17 -45.76
N ILE A 172 -23.47 -9.98 -45.54
CA ILE A 172 -23.30 -9.23 -44.27
C ILE A 172 -24.43 -9.49 -43.24
N ALA A 173 -25.55 -10.12 -43.62
CA ALA A 173 -26.67 -10.32 -42.68
C ALA A 173 -26.46 -11.47 -41.66
N GLY A 174 -25.64 -12.49 -41.97
CA GLY A 174 -25.40 -13.62 -41.05
C GLY A 174 -24.39 -13.33 -39.93
N VAL A 175 -23.50 -12.35 -40.16
CA VAL A 175 -22.44 -11.96 -39.24
C VAL A 175 -22.99 -11.27 -37.99
N GLN A 176 -24.06 -10.48 -38.16
CA GLN A 176 -24.72 -9.79 -37.04
C GLN A 176 -25.36 -10.77 -36.03
N MET A 177 -25.85 -11.94 -36.49
CA MET A 177 -26.43 -12.96 -35.60
C MET A 177 -25.38 -13.75 -34.81
N ALA A 178 -24.25 -14.11 -35.42
CA ALA A 178 -23.18 -14.86 -34.75
C ALA A 178 -22.48 -14.04 -33.66
N ILE A 179 -22.20 -12.76 -33.96
CA ILE A 179 -21.62 -11.81 -32.99
C ILE A 179 -22.55 -11.63 -31.79
N ALA A 180 -23.84 -11.43 -32.03
CA ALA A 180 -24.82 -11.21 -30.96
C ALA A 180 -25.08 -12.46 -30.08
N GLN A 181 -24.79 -13.67 -30.56
CA GLN A 181 -25.03 -14.92 -29.82
C GLN A 181 -23.83 -15.30 -28.94
N GLU A 182 -22.60 -15.05 -29.39
CA GLU A 182 -21.39 -15.23 -28.55
C GLU A 182 -21.19 -14.11 -27.54
N LEU A 183 -21.52 -12.85 -27.87
CA LEU A 183 -21.47 -11.76 -26.90
C LEU A 183 -22.49 -11.94 -25.77
N ARG A 184 -23.58 -12.68 -26.00
CA ARG A 184 -24.60 -13.02 -24.99
C ARG A 184 -24.07 -13.95 -23.89
N GLN A 185 -23.10 -14.83 -24.19
CA GLN A 185 -22.50 -15.70 -23.17
C GLN A 185 -21.50 -14.96 -22.26
N LEU A 186 -21.01 -13.81 -22.71
CA LEU A 186 -20.06 -12.95 -21.98
C LEU A 186 -20.74 -11.77 -21.24
N THR A 187 -22.03 -11.51 -21.48
CA THR A 187 -22.70 -10.28 -21.01
C THR A 187 -23.84 -10.54 -20.03
N GLY A 188 -23.49 -10.59 -18.75
CA GLY A 188 -24.42 -10.22 -17.68
C GLY A 188 -24.53 -8.71 -17.43
N LEU A 189 -23.86 -7.87 -18.24
CA LEU A 189 -23.54 -6.47 -17.85
C LEU A 189 -23.72 -5.38 -18.92
N VAL A 190 -24.26 -5.65 -20.12
CA VAL A 190 -24.47 -4.60 -21.15
C VAL A 190 -25.85 -4.74 -21.80
N SER A 191 -26.73 -3.77 -21.57
CA SER A 191 -28.16 -3.84 -21.94
C SER A 191 -28.50 -3.42 -23.38
N SER A 192 -27.57 -3.48 -24.35
CA SER A 192 -27.90 -3.30 -25.77
C SER A 192 -26.82 -3.88 -26.69
N VAL A 193 -26.89 -5.19 -26.94
CA VAL A 193 -25.90 -5.95 -27.73
C VAL A 193 -25.89 -5.54 -29.21
N GLU A 194 -27.03 -5.13 -29.77
CA GLU A 194 -27.14 -4.71 -31.18
C GLU A 194 -26.46 -3.36 -31.46
N ALA A 195 -26.64 -2.38 -30.56
CA ALA A 195 -25.98 -1.07 -30.67
C ALA A 195 -24.45 -1.18 -30.46
N LEU A 196 -24.02 -2.11 -29.61
CA LEU A 196 -22.60 -2.37 -29.37
C LEU A 196 -21.95 -3.07 -30.57
N ALA A 197 -22.63 -4.04 -31.19
CA ALA A 197 -22.17 -4.69 -32.41
C ALA A 197 -22.08 -3.70 -33.59
N ASP A 198 -23.10 -2.86 -33.80
CA ASP A 198 -23.07 -1.83 -34.85
C ASP A 198 -22.02 -0.73 -34.59
N MET A 199 -21.77 -0.36 -33.33
CA MET A 199 -20.72 0.60 -32.97
C MET A 199 -19.31 -0.01 -33.11
N LEU A 200 -19.14 -1.29 -32.76
CA LEU A 200 -17.90 -2.06 -32.96
C LEU A 200 -17.54 -2.19 -34.44
N ILE A 201 -18.55 -2.34 -35.31
CA ILE A 201 -18.38 -2.55 -36.75
C ILE A 201 -18.23 -1.23 -37.53
N ASN A 202 -19.00 -0.19 -37.17
CA ASN A 202 -19.10 1.03 -37.98
C ASN A 202 -18.42 2.26 -37.36
N ALA A 203 -18.12 2.26 -36.05
CA ALA A 203 -17.51 3.40 -35.36
C ALA A 203 -16.56 2.97 -34.22
N PRO A 204 -15.44 2.29 -34.53
CA PRO A 204 -14.51 1.75 -33.53
C PRO A 204 -13.91 2.83 -32.60
N GLY A 205 -13.78 4.06 -33.09
CA GLY A 205 -13.40 5.22 -32.27
C GLY A 205 -14.40 5.52 -31.16
N ASN A 206 -15.70 5.43 -31.44
CA ASN A 206 -16.77 5.72 -30.47
C ASN A 206 -16.89 4.61 -29.42
N PHE A 207 -16.66 3.35 -29.79
CA PHE A 207 -16.60 2.24 -28.83
C PHE A 207 -15.46 2.44 -27.83
N SER A 208 -14.26 2.78 -28.32
CA SER A 208 -13.10 3.07 -27.44
C SER A 208 -13.33 4.27 -26.53
N ALA A 209 -14.09 5.28 -26.99
CA ALA A 209 -14.49 6.45 -26.20
C ALA A 209 -15.58 6.12 -25.17
N MET A 210 -16.54 5.26 -25.50
CA MET A 210 -17.59 4.77 -24.60
C MET A 210 -17.00 3.93 -23.47
N ILE A 211 -16.09 3.00 -23.79
CA ILE A 211 -15.27 2.26 -22.83
C ILE A 211 -14.59 3.27 -21.90
N ARG A 212 -13.82 4.21 -22.44
CA ARG A 212 -13.15 5.25 -21.64
C ARG A 212 -14.11 6.04 -20.74
N GLY A 213 -15.33 6.33 -21.20
CA GLY A 213 -16.37 7.05 -20.44
C GLY A 213 -17.05 6.22 -19.35
N GLN A 214 -17.28 4.92 -19.58
CA GLN A 214 -17.74 4.00 -18.53
C GLN A 214 -16.66 3.77 -17.47
N PHE A 215 -15.38 3.76 -17.87
CA PHE A 215 -14.27 3.57 -16.94
C PHE A 215 -13.85 4.86 -16.21
N SER A 216 -14.21 6.04 -16.71
CA SER A 216 -14.00 7.31 -15.98
C SER A 216 -15.00 7.53 -14.85
N SER A 217 -16.18 6.89 -14.88
CA SER A 217 -17.19 6.98 -13.81
C SER A 217 -16.79 6.18 -12.56
N VAL A 218 -16.13 5.02 -12.75
CA VAL A 218 -15.57 4.20 -11.65
C VAL A 218 -14.39 4.90 -10.96
N GLY A 219 -13.64 5.74 -11.68
CA GLY A 219 -12.62 6.64 -11.11
C GLY A 219 -13.17 7.94 -10.52
N GLY A 220 -14.49 8.15 -10.58
CA GLY A 220 -15.18 9.39 -10.18
C GLY A 220 -15.59 9.46 -8.72
N SER A 221 -15.62 8.34 -7.98
CA SER A 221 -15.86 8.34 -6.53
C SER A 221 -14.57 8.64 -5.77
N ARG A 222 -14.00 9.82 -6.04
CA ARG A 222 -12.91 10.38 -5.25
C ARG A 222 -13.48 10.79 -3.90
N SER A 223 -13.19 10.02 -2.85
CA SER A 223 -13.26 10.52 -1.47
C SER A 223 -12.13 11.53 -1.25
N THR A 224 -12.24 12.70 -1.89
CA THR A 224 -11.43 13.85 -1.51
C THR A 224 -11.98 14.37 -0.19
N GLY A 225 -11.22 14.18 0.87
CA GLY A 225 -11.52 14.70 2.20
C GLY A 225 -11.78 16.21 2.20
N TYR A 226 -12.68 16.62 3.09
CA TYR A 226 -12.96 18.00 3.52
C TYR A 226 -13.22 19.02 2.41
N ARG A 227 -14.50 19.20 2.04
CA ARG A 227 -14.99 20.44 1.43
C ARG A 227 -16.25 20.92 2.15
N TRP A 228 -16.07 21.94 3.00
CA TRP A 228 -17.14 22.70 3.64
C TRP A 228 -17.75 23.68 2.63
N GLY A 229 -19.07 23.61 2.39
CA GLY A 229 -19.81 24.58 1.58
C GLY A 229 -21.06 23.99 0.91
N PRO A 230 -22.23 24.66 0.97
CA PRO A 230 -23.45 24.11 0.40
C PRO A 230 -23.46 24.35 -1.11
N SER A 231 -23.43 23.28 -1.90
CA SER A 231 -23.80 23.35 -3.30
C SER A 231 -24.58 22.11 -3.68
N SER A 232 -25.88 22.32 -3.89
CA SER A 232 -26.82 21.41 -4.51
C SER A 232 -26.37 21.09 -5.94
N SER A 233 -26.03 19.83 -6.17
CA SER A 233 -26.07 19.22 -7.51
C SER A 233 -26.82 17.91 -7.39
N THR A 234 -28.08 17.94 -7.82
CA THR A 234 -28.94 16.78 -8.06
C THR A 234 -28.21 15.80 -8.97
N LEU A 235 -27.76 14.69 -8.40
CA LEU A 235 -27.32 13.51 -9.12
C LEU A 235 -28.55 12.80 -9.69
N SER A 236 -28.64 12.75 -11.01
CA SER A 236 -29.54 11.84 -11.72
C SER A 236 -28.98 10.43 -11.58
N SER A 237 -29.51 9.66 -10.62
CA SER A 237 -29.30 8.22 -10.52
C SER A 237 -30.06 7.53 -11.66
N SER A 238 -29.34 7.16 -12.72
CA SER A 238 -29.79 6.10 -13.61
C SER A 238 -29.71 4.78 -12.84
N ALA A 239 -30.87 4.34 -12.36
CA ALA A 239 -31.08 3.02 -11.77
C ALA A 239 -30.65 1.94 -12.77
N ALA A 240 -29.58 1.22 -12.45
CA ALA A 240 -29.31 -0.10 -13.00
C ALA A 240 -29.94 -1.11 -12.04
N SER A 241 -31.19 -1.48 -12.32
CA SER A 241 -31.86 -2.61 -11.70
C SER A 241 -31.26 -3.91 -12.24
N SER A 242 -30.48 -4.60 -11.42
CA SER A 242 -30.26 -6.04 -11.55
C SER A 242 -30.86 -6.74 -10.33
N SER A 243 -31.73 -7.69 -10.63
CA SER A 243 -32.66 -8.38 -9.74
C SER A 243 -31.95 -9.19 -8.64
N ALA A 244 -31.97 -8.65 -7.41
CA ALA A 244 -32.04 -9.49 -6.22
C ALA A 244 -33.52 -9.73 -5.93
N ALA A 245 -33.93 -10.99 -5.73
CA ALA A 245 -35.29 -11.32 -5.34
C ALA A 245 -35.66 -10.55 -4.06
N SER A 246 -36.52 -9.55 -4.21
CA SER A 246 -37.10 -8.81 -3.11
C SER A 246 -38.03 -9.74 -2.34
N ILE A 247 -37.58 -10.17 -1.16
CA ILE A 247 -38.50 -10.58 -0.10
C ILE A 247 -39.30 -9.32 0.23
N GLU A 248 -40.59 -9.35 -0.07
CA GLU A 248 -41.53 -8.25 0.13
C GLU A 248 -41.64 -7.98 1.63
N ALA A 249 -41.02 -6.90 2.10
CA ALA A 249 -41.09 -6.48 3.50
C ALA A 249 -42.45 -5.84 3.78
N ASP A 250 -43.05 -6.19 4.92
CA ASP A 250 -44.36 -5.73 5.37
C ASP A 250 -44.48 -4.19 5.34
N PRO A 251 -45.54 -3.62 4.75
CA PRO A 251 -45.70 -2.17 4.58
C PRO A 251 -45.83 -1.41 5.92
N GLU A 252 -46.22 -2.07 7.00
CA GLU A 252 -46.23 -1.47 8.34
C GLU A 252 -44.82 -1.18 8.87
N PHE A 253 -43.84 -2.06 8.59
CA PHE A 253 -42.46 -1.90 9.04
C PHE A 253 -41.75 -0.74 8.32
N ALA A 254 -42.04 -0.54 7.03
CA ALA A 254 -41.52 0.59 6.26
C ALA A 254 -42.02 1.93 6.79
N SER A 255 -43.28 1.98 7.25
CA SER A 255 -43.88 3.21 7.82
C SER A 255 -43.35 3.55 9.22
N THR A 256 -42.98 2.54 10.02
CA THR A 256 -42.42 2.74 11.37
C THR A 256 -40.95 3.17 11.31
N VAL A 257 -40.19 2.66 10.34
CA VAL A 257 -38.80 3.10 10.11
C VAL A 257 -38.73 4.53 9.58
N ALA A 258 -39.69 4.95 8.75
CA ALA A 258 -39.79 6.32 8.25
C ALA A 258 -40.16 7.35 9.34
N GLY A 259 -40.67 6.91 10.49
CA GLY A 259 -41.04 7.76 11.62
C GLY A 259 -39.94 7.94 12.68
N LEU A 260 -38.80 7.26 12.55
CA LEU A 260 -37.67 7.45 13.45
C LEU A 260 -36.89 8.71 13.03
N PRO A 261 -36.51 9.60 13.97
CA PRO A 261 -35.68 10.75 13.64
C PRO A 261 -34.38 10.27 13.01
N GLU A 262 -34.10 10.73 11.78
CA GLU A 262 -32.92 10.38 11.01
C GLU A 262 -31.67 10.49 11.89
N ALA A 263 -30.93 9.39 12.03
CA ALA A 263 -29.63 9.41 12.67
C ALA A 263 -28.72 10.39 11.92
N ASP A 264 -27.97 11.20 12.67
CA ASP A 264 -27.10 12.26 12.15
C ASP A 264 -26.30 11.83 10.90
N PRO A 265 -26.29 12.63 9.82
CA PRO A 265 -25.58 12.30 8.58
C PRO A 265 -24.06 12.14 8.75
N GLU A 266 -23.48 12.68 9.83
CA GLU A 266 -22.09 12.42 10.24
C GLU A 266 -21.87 10.95 10.67
N PHE A 267 -22.85 10.32 11.31
CA PHE A 267 -22.73 8.93 11.77
C PHE A 267 -22.90 7.93 10.63
N ALA A 268 -23.78 8.22 9.67
CA ALA A 268 -23.96 7.40 8.46
C ALA A 268 -22.74 7.45 7.53
N SER A 269 -22.11 8.62 7.38
CA SER A 269 -20.89 8.77 6.58
C SER A 269 -19.67 8.10 7.23
N PHE A 270 -19.57 8.10 8.57
CA PHE A 270 -18.56 7.35 9.32
C PHE A 270 -18.73 5.82 9.18
N ALA A 271 -19.95 5.30 9.33
CA ALA A 271 -20.24 3.87 9.15
C ALA A 271 -20.06 3.40 7.69
N ALA A 272 -20.28 4.29 6.71
CA ALA A 272 -20.02 4.04 5.29
C ALA A 272 -18.52 4.06 4.94
N SER A 273 -17.71 4.86 5.66
CA SER A 273 -16.26 4.93 5.44
C SER A 273 -15.50 3.79 6.12
N SER A 274 -15.96 3.25 7.26
CA SER A 274 -15.38 2.04 7.87
C SER A 274 -15.61 0.74 7.06
N ARG A 275 -16.75 0.60 6.37
CA ARG A 275 -16.99 -0.55 5.48
C ARG A 275 -16.22 -0.49 4.16
N ALA A 276 -15.47 0.59 3.88
CA ALA A 276 -14.87 0.83 2.58
C ALA A 276 -13.81 -0.21 2.21
N ILE A 277 -12.89 -0.57 3.13
CA ILE A 277 -11.75 -1.45 2.79
C ILE A 277 -12.21 -2.90 2.59
N THR A 278 -13.03 -3.46 3.49
CA THR A 278 -13.53 -4.84 3.35
C THR A 278 -14.46 -4.99 2.15
N SER A 279 -15.37 -4.03 1.93
CA SER A 279 -16.22 -4.04 0.72
C SER A 279 -15.40 -3.88 -0.56
N GLN A 280 -14.30 -3.13 -0.52
CA GLN A 280 -13.38 -3.00 -1.65
C GLN A 280 -12.60 -4.29 -1.92
N VAL A 281 -12.19 -5.04 -0.89
CA VAL A 281 -11.60 -6.38 -1.06
C VAL A 281 -12.62 -7.35 -1.65
N GLU A 282 -13.86 -7.35 -1.18
CA GLU A 282 -14.94 -8.18 -1.76
C GLU A 282 -15.23 -7.82 -3.23
N GLN A 283 -15.30 -6.52 -3.55
CA GLN A 283 -15.44 -6.03 -4.92
C GLN A 283 -14.27 -6.48 -5.80
N SER A 284 -13.03 -6.33 -5.32
CA SER A 284 -11.85 -6.77 -6.08
C SER A 284 -11.83 -8.28 -6.31
N ARG A 285 -12.33 -9.08 -5.36
CA ARG A 285 -12.43 -10.54 -5.48
C ARG A 285 -13.50 -10.94 -6.50
N ALA A 286 -14.66 -10.30 -6.47
CA ALA A 286 -15.71 -10.52 -7.45
C ALA A 286 -15.24 -10.15 -8.86
N LEU A 287 -14.56 -9.01 -9.00
CA LEU A 287 -13.99 -8.57 -10.26
C LEU A 287 -12.88 -9.50 -10.75
N ALA A 288 -11.95 -9.90 -9.89
CA ALA A 288 -10.91 -10.86 -10.24
C ALA A 288 -11.50 -12.20 -10.72
N ALA A 289 -12.55 -12.70 -10.07
CA ALA A 289 -13.27 -13.89 -10.51
C ALA A 289 -13.93 -13.69 -11.90
N GLN A 290 -14.50 -12.51 -12.17
CA GLN A 290 -15.04 -12.17 -13.48
C GLN A 290 -13.95 -12.10 -14.55
N VAL A 291 -12.76 -11.56 -14.23
CA VAL A 291 -11.63 -11.50 -15.17
C VAL A 291 -11.15 -12.91 -15.52
N VAL A 292 -11.02 -13.80 -14.53
CA VAL A 292 -10.65 -15.20 -14.75
C VAL A 292 -11.69 -15.92 -15.61
N ALA A 293 -12.99 -15.69 -15.36
CA ALA A 293 -14.07 -16.25 -16.19
C ALA A 293 -14.04 -15.70 -17.63
N ALA A 294 -13.78 -14.41 -17.81
CA ALA A 294 -13.63 -13.80 -19.13
C ALA A 294 -12.42 -14.35 -19.87
N ALA A 295 -11.27 -14.53 -19.22
CA ALA A 295 -10.09 -15.16 -19.79
C ALA A 295 -10.39 -16.59 -20.29
N ALA A 296 -11.06 -17.40 -19.48
CA ALA A 296 -11.47 -18.76 -19.86
C ALA A 296 -12.47 -18.76 -21.03
N ALA A 297 -13.39 -17.80 -21.08
CA ALA A 297 -14.35 -17.67 -22.17
C ALA A 297 -13.71 -17.24 -23.51
N VAL A 298 -12.63 -16.44 -23.46
CA VAL A 298 -11.84 -16.11 -24.66
C VAL A 298 -11.12 -17.35 -25.20
N GLU A 299 -10.55 -18.19 -24.32
CA GLU A 299 -9.89 -19.44 -24.73
C GLU A 299 -10.87 -20.51 -25.23
N ALA A 300 -12.07 -20.57 -24.64
CA ALA A 300 -13.11 -21.53 -25.02
C ALA A 300 -13.89 -21.14 -26.29
N GLY A 301 -13.76 -19.89 -26.74
CA GLY A 301 -14.48 -19.38 -27.91
C GLY A 301 -14.04 -20.09 -29.19
N SER A 302 -14.86 -21.00 -29.70
CA SER A 302 -14.65 -21.60 -31.02
C SER A 302 -14.72 -20.54 -32.12
N SER A 303 -13.87 -20.64 -33.14
CA SER A 303 -13.89 -19.77 -34.32
C SER A 303 -15.31 -19.51 -34.81
N ALA A 304 -15.75 -18.25 -34.74
CA ALA A 304 -17.10 -17.86 -35.13
C ALA A 304 -17.40 -18.31 -36.57
N ALA A 305 -18.59 -18.88 -36.79
CA ALA A 305 -19.05 -19.22 -38.13
C ALA A 305 -19.20 -17.94 -38.98
N GLY A 306 -18.18 -17.64 -39.81
CA GLY A 306 -18.09 -16.43 -40.62
C GLY A 306 -16.79 -16.38 -41.42
N GLY A 307 -16.63 -15.36 -42.27
CA GLY A 307 -15.38 -15.15 -43.02
C GLY A 307 -14.21 -14.78 -42.10
N ALA A 308 -12.97 -14.98 -42.56
CA ALA A 308 -11.76 -14.71 -41.76
C ALA A 308 -11.71 -13.28 -41.17
N ALA A 309 -12.23 -12.28 -41.91
CA ALA A 309 -12.31 -10.90 -41.45
C ALA A 309 -13.29 -10.71 -40.28
N THR A 310 -14.39 -11.46 -40.23
CA THR A 310 -15.38 -11.36 -39.15
C THR A 310 -14.92 -12.07 -37.89
N ALA A 311 -14.22 -13.20 -38.03
CA ALA A 311 -13.59 -13.88 -36.90
C ALA A 311 -12.52 -12.98 -36.24
N ALA A 312 -11.69 -12.30 -37.05
CA ALA A 312 -10.65 -11.39 -36.54
C ALA A 312 -11.21 -10.18 -35.76
N VAL A 313 -12.38 -9.64 -36.16
CA VAL A 313 -13.04 -8.54 -35.42
C VAL A 313 -13.55 -9.03 -34.07
N ILE A 314 -14.18 -10.20 -34.05
CA ILE A 314 -14.73 -10.79 -32.82
C ILE A 314 -13.61 -11.08 -31.83
N GLU A 315 -12.51 -11.66 -32.30
CA GLU A 315 -11.32 -11.94 -31.51
C GLU A 315 -10.71 -10.65 -30.95
N ALA A 316 -10.45 -9.65 -31.79
CA ALA A 316 -9.89 -8.36 -31.34
C ALA A 316 -10.81 -7.65 -30.32
N ALA A 317 -12.13 -7.78 -30.46
CA ALA A 317 -13.09 -7.21 -29.51
C ALA A 317 -13.12 -7.96 -28.17
N ARG A 318 -13.05 -9.29 -28.19
CA ARG A 318 -12.95 -10.14 -27.00
C ARG A 318 -11.71 -9.81 -26.19
N GLU A 319 -10.58 -9.68 -26.86
CA GLU A 319 -9.31 -9.33 -26.24
C GLU A 319 -9.35 -7.93 -25.63
N LEU A 320 -9.93 -6.95 -26.33
CA LEU A 320 -10.10 -5.61 -25.78
C LEU A 320 -11.01 -5.60 -24.53
N VAL A 321 -12.10 -6.38 -24.54
CA VAL A 321 -13.00 -6.51 -23.37
C VAL A 321 -12.27 -7.17 -22.21
N ARG A 322 -11.50 -8.24 -22.47
CA ARG A 322 -10.66 -8.91 -21.46
C ARG A 322 -9.65 -7.94 -20.85
N ASP A 323 -8.91 -7.19 -21.68
CA ASP A 323 -7.93 -6.21 -21.21
C ASP A 323 -8.58 -5.08 -20.40
N ALA A 324 -9.77 -4.63 -20.81
CA ALA A 324 -10.52 -3.63 -20.06
C ALA A 324 -10.96 -4.15 -18.67
N LEU A 325 -11.36 -5.42 -18.56
CA LEU A 325 -11.67 -6.05 -17.28
C LEU A 325 -10.43 -6.20 -16.40
N ILE A 326 -9.28 -6.58 -16.98
CA ILE A 326 -7.99 -6.62 -16.27
C ILE A 326 -7.66 -5.22 -15.74
N VAL A 327 -7.77 -4.17 -16.56
CA VAL A 327 -7.50 -2.79 -16.12
C VAL A 327 -8.41 -2.38 -14.96
N LEU A 328 -9.70 -2.73 -15.01
CA LEU A 328 -10.63 -2.42 -13.92
C LEU A 328 -10.29 -3.19 -12.63
N ALA A 329 -9.91 -4.46 -12.72
CA ALA A 329 -9.43 -5.24 -11.58
C ALA A 329 -8.13 -4.65 -11.00
N VAL A 330 -7.20 -4.23 -11.85
CA VAL A 330 -5.94 -3.58 -11.43
C VAL A 330 -6.20 -2.23 -10.75
N ARG A 331 -7.14 -1.41 -11.26
CA ARG A 331 -7.49 -0.12 -10.64
C ARG A 331 -8.18 -0.29 -9.29
N THR A 332 -9.07 -1.26 -9.17
CA THR A 332 -9.73 -1.55 -7.89
C THR A 332 -8.74 -2.06 -6.85
N ALA A 333 -7.76 -2.88 -7.28
CA ALA A 333 -6.62 -3.27 -6.46
C ALA A 333 -5.73 -2.07 -6.07
N ALA A 334 -5.42 -1.16 -7.00
CA ALA A 334 -4.61 0.03 -6.73
C ALA A 334 -5.25 1.01 -5.74
N ALA A 335 -6.58 1.02 -5.67
CA ALA A 335 -7.30 1.83 -4.71
C ALA A 335 -7.22 1.26 -3.28
N MET A 336 -6.67 0.06 -3.06
CA MET A 336 -6.48 -0.48 -1.71
C MET A 336 -5.37 0.30 -0.99
N PRO A 337 -5.64 0.89 0.19
CA PRO A 337 -4.63 1.63 0.91
C PRO A 337 -3.57 0.70 1.52
N VAL A 338 -2.30 1.09 1.42
CA VAL A 338 -1.23 0.49 2.21
C VAL A 338 -1.27 1.14 3.60
N VAL A 339 -2.06 0.55 4.50
CA VAL A 339 -2.16 0.97 5.91
C VAL A 339 -0.94 0.46 6.67
N GLN A 340 -0.42 1.19 7.66
CA GLN A 340 0.59 0.59 8.55
C GLN A 340 -0.08 -0.33 9.56
N ALA A 341 0.51 -1.51 9.81
CA ALA A 341 0.01 -2.42 10.83
C ALA A 341 -0.10 -1.68 12.18
N PRO A 342 -1.27 -1.71 12.85
CA PRO A 342 -1.44 -1.02 14.13
C PRO A 342 -0.43 -1.51 15.15
N ALA A 343 0.12 -0.60 15.95
CA ALA A 343 1.00 -0.98 17.05
C ALA A 343 0.24 -1.89 18.05
N PRO A 344 0.88 -2.95 18.58
CA PRO A 344 0.25 -3.77 19.60
C PRO A 344 -0.05 -2.93 20.84
N LEU A 345 -1.24 -3.10 21.41
CA LEU A 345 -1.63 -2.39 22.62
C LEU A 345 -0.78 -2.90 23.80
N SER A 346 -0.35 -1.99 24.68
CA SER A 346 0.44 -2.35 25.88
C SER A 346 -0.38 -3.09 26.95
N GLY A 347 -1.71 -3.18 26.76
CA GLY A 347 -2.64 -3.93 27.58
C GLY A 347 -4.09 -3.62 27.21
N TYR A 348 -5.02 -4.43 27.72
CA TYR A 348 -6.46 -4.27 27.51
C TYR A 348 -7.11 -3.68 28.77
N PRO A 349 -7.95 -2.62 28.66
CA PRO A 349 -8.69 -2.07 29.79
C PRO A 349 -9.72 -3.07 30.31
N SER A 350 -10.21 -2.87 31.54
CA SER A 350 -11.23 -3.75 32.14
C SER A 350 -12.53 -3.74 31.33
N LEU A 351 -13.32 -4.81 31.47
CA LEU A 351 -14.58 -4.98 30.74
C LEU A 351 -15.56 -3.81 30.99
N GLN A 352 -15.64 -3.33 32.23
CA GLN A 352 -16.45 -2.16 32.59
C GLN A 352 -16.00 -0.90 31.85
N GLN A 353 -14.68 -0.73 31.67
CA GLN A 353 -14.13 0.41 30.96
C GLN A 353 -14.28 0.28 29.44
N GLN A 354 -14.25 -0.94 28.89
CA GLN A 354 -14.56 -1.21 27.48
C GLN A 354 -16.02 -0.89 27.14
N VAL A 355 -16.95 -1.13 28.07
CA VAL A 355 -18.37 -0.76 27.89
C VAL A 355 -18.56 0.76 27.85
N VAL A 356 -17.83 1.49 28.69
CA VAL A 356 -17.90 2.96 28.75
C VAL A 356 -17.16 3.61 27.58
N SER A 357 -16.03 3.04 27.16
CA SER A 357 -15.19 3.53 26.06
C SER A 357 -14.73 2.35 25.19
N PRO A 358 -15.49 2.02 24.13
CA PRO A 358 -15.15 0.95 23.21
C PRO A 358 -13.78 1.19 22.54
N ILE A 359 -13.00 0.12 22.38
CA ILE A 359 -11.72 0.18 21.67
C ILE A 359 -12.02 0.29 20.17
N ALA A 360 -11.67 1.41 19.56
CA ALA A 360 -11.74 1.60 18.11
C ALA A 360 -10.42 1.14 17.46
N ARG A 361 -10.51 0.25 16.47
CA ARG A 361 -9.37 -0.16 15.65
C ARG A 361 -9.58 0.26 14.20
N PRO A 362 -8.50 0.60 13.47
CA PRO A 362 -8.59 0.84 12.04
C PRO A 362 -8.97 -0.47 11.34
N ASP A 363 -9.81 -0.36 10.32
CA ASP A 363 -10.15 -1.49 9.45
C ASP A 363 -8.93 -1.85 8.59
N VAL A 364 -8.52 -3.13 8.66
CA VAL A 364 -7.34 -3.65 7.98
C VAL A 364 -7.77 -4.87 7.16
N PRO A 365 -7.29 -5.02 5.91
CA PRO A 365 -7.68 -6.15 5.07
C PRO A 365 -7.11 -7.47 5.59
N VAL A 366 -7.75 -8.58 5.25
CA VAL A 366 -7.27 -9.93 5.59
C VAL A 366 -6.19 -10.35 4.59
N THR A 367 -5.02 -10.77 5.10
CA THR A 367 -3.87 -11.14 4.25
C THR A 367 -4.23 -12.21 3.21
N ALA A 368 -4.98 -13.24 3.62
CA ALA A 368 -5.37 -14.34 2.72
C ALA A 368 -6.24 -13.87 1.55
N ASP A 369 -7.18 -12.95 1.79
CA ASP A 369 -8.04 -12.42 0.74
C ASP A 369 -7.27 -11.54 -0.25
N VAL A 370 -6.35 -10.70 0.25
CA VAL A 370 -5.48 -9.86 -0.60
C VAL A 370 -4.59 -10.73 -1.48
N VAL A 371 -4.03 -11.81 -0.92
CA VAL A 371 -3.22 -12.78 -1.69
C VAL A 371 -4.08 -13.49 -2.75
N ALA A 372 -5.31 -13.89 -2.42
CA ALA A 372 -6.21 -14.51 -3.39
C ALA A 372 -6.56 -13.57 -4.55
N VAL A 373 -6.80 -12.27 -4.27
CA VAL A 373 -7.03 -11.25 -5.30
C VAL A 373 -5.80 -11.07 -6.18
N ARG A 374 -4.60 -11.00 -5.58
CA ARG A 374 -3.33 -10.90 -6.31
C ARG A 374 -3.17 -12.08 -7.27
N ASP A 375 -3.29 -13.30 -6.76
CA ASP A 375 -3.04 -14.51 -7.55
C ASP A 375 -4.06 -14.65 -8.69
N ALA A 376 -5.32 -14.23 -8.49
CA ALA A 376 -6.33 -14.21 -9.53
C ALA A 376 -6.05 -13.17 -10.63
N ILE A 377 -5.61 -11.96 -10.27
CA ILE A 377 -5.21 -10.93 -11.25
C ILE A 377 -3.95 -11.36 -12.00
N GLU A 378 -2.96 -11.93 -11.31
CA GLU A 378 -1.75 -12.46 -11.94
C GLU A 378 -2.08 -13.58 -12.93
N ALA A 379 -2.96 -14.52 -12.58
CA ALA A 379 -3.40 -15.57 -13.49
C ALA A 379 -4.06 -15.01 -14.75
N ALA A 380 -4.92 -13.98 -14.60
CA ALA A 380 -5.56 -13.33 -15.73
C ALA A 380 -4.57 -12.62 -16.67
N LEU A 381 -3.57 -11.95 -16.10
CA LEU A 381 -2.47 -11.29 -16.83
C LEU A 381 -1.62 -12.32 -17.58
N VAL A 382 -1.21 -13.40 -16.92
CA VAL A 382 -0.42 -14.49 -17.54
C VAL A 382 -1.17 -15.11 -18.72
N ALA A 383 -2.47 -15.35 -18.58
CA ALA A 383 -3.24 -15.89 -19.69
C ALA A 383 -3.42 -14.86 -20.84
N ALA A 384 -3.28 -13.55 -20.59
CA ALA A 384 -3.34 -12.51 -21.64
C ALA A 384 -1.99 -12.40 -22.35
N GLU A 385 -0.90 -12.57 -21.60
CA GLU A 385 0.47 -12.59 -22.12
C GLU A 385 0.71 -13.70 -23.15
N GLN A 386 0.02 -14.85 -23.04
CA GLN A 386 0.19 -15.98 -23.95
C GLN A 386 -0.24 -15.69 -25.40
N THR A 387 -1.22 -14.81 -25.59
CA THR A 387 -1.74 -14.44 -26.92
C THR A 387 -1.30 -13.04 -27.37
N ALA A 388 -0.58 -12.32 -26.51
CA ALA A 388 -0.19 -10.94 -26.74
C ALA A 388 1.02 -10.79 -27.68
N PRO A 389 1.05 -9.76 -28.55
CA PRO A 389 2.22 -9.39 -29.32
C PRO A 389 3.28 -8.76 -28.42
N HIS A 390 4.53 -8.74 -28.87
CA HIS A 390 5.69 -8.32 -28.06
C HIS A 390 5.51 -6.97 -27.33
N GLU A 391 5.08 -5.91 -28.03
CA GLU A 391 4.89 -4.59 -27.39
C GLU A 391 3.82 -4.60 -26.29
N HIS A 392 2.75 -5.39 -26.44
CA HIS A 392 1.70 -5.47 -25.44
C HIS A 392 2.10 -6.37 -24.27
N PHE A 393 2.83 -7.45 -24.56
CA PHE A 393 3.43 -8.34 -23.58
C PHE A 393 4.33 -7.58 -22.59
N GLU A 394 5.17 -6.65 -23.07
CA GLU A 394 6.01 -5.83 -22.19
C GLU A 394 5.18 -4.99 -21.19
N VAL A 395 4.06 -4.44 -21.65
CA VAL A 395 3.16 -3.65 -20.79
C VAL A 395 2.46 -4.55 -19.75
N LEU A 396 2.00 -5.73 -20.14
CA LEU A 396 1.40 -6.71 -19.23
C LEU A 396 2.40 -7.16 -18.15
N GLU A 397 3.65 -7.44 -18.52
CA GLU A 397 4.72 -7.82 -17.58
C GLU A 397 5.01 -6.73 -16.53
N VAL A 398 5.02 -5.46 -16.96
CA VAL A 398 5.20 -4.33 -16.05
C VAL A 398 4.03 -4.25 -15.07
N VAL A 399 2.79 -4.32 -15.56
CA VAL A 399 1.60 -4.30 -14.69
C VAL A 399 1.61 -5.48 -13.72
N ARG A 400 1.92 -6.69 -14.17
CA ARG A 400 1.99 -7.88 -13.32
C ARG A 400 2.99 -7.71 -12.17
N LYS A 401 4.17 -7.17 -12.46
CA LYS A 401 5.18 -6.86 -11.42
C LYS A 401 4.65 -5.82 -10.42
N GLN A 402 3.99 -4.77 -10.89
CA GLN A 402 3.43 -3.71 -10.03
C GLN A 402 2.27 -4.21 -9.16
N VAL A 403 1.35 -5.02 -9.72
CA VAL A 403 0.28 -5.69 -8.96
C VAL A 403 0.88 -6.51 -7.82
N ARG A 404 1.88 -7.33 -8.14
CA ARG A 404 2.56 -8.17 -7.15
C ARG A 404 3.17 -7.36 -6.03
N VAL A 405 3.91 -6.30 -6.36
CA VAL A 405 4.56 -5.42 -5.38
C VAL A 405 3.50 -4.74 -4.50
N HIS A 406 2.52 -4.07 -5.09
CA HIS A 406 1.51 -3.33 -4.35
C HIS A 406 0.68 -4.23 -3.43
N LEU A 407 0.11 -5.32 -3.95
CA LEU A 407 -0.72 -6.22 -3.14
C LEU A 407 0.09 -7.00 -2.09
N THR A 408 1.39 -7.21 -2.31
CA THR A 408 2.26 -7.79 -1.26
C THR A 408 2.48 -6.78 -0.13
N GLU A 409 2.65 -5.49 -0.41
CA GLU A 409 2.72 -4.47 0.64
C GLU A 409 1.39 -4.31 1.39
N VAL A 410 0.25 -4.36 0.69
CA VAL A 410 -1.08 -4.38 1.35
C VAL A 410 -1.24 -5.64 2.21
N ALA A 411 -0.81 -6.81 1.71
CA ALA A 411 -0.90 -8.07 2.44
C ALA A 411 0.00 -8.12 3.70
N ARG A 412 1.15 -7.42 3.68
CA ARG A 412 2.04 -7.27 4.84
C ARG A 412 1.41 -6.48 5.98
N ALA A 413 0.62 -5.47 5.64
CA ALA A 413 -0.17 -4.71 6.60
C ALA A 413 -1.42 -5.47 7.09
N GLY A 414 -1.85 -6.47 6.31
CA GLY A 414 -3.05 -7.25 6.55
C GLY A 414 -3.02 -8.10 7.82
N VAL A 415 -4.20 -8.41 8.33
CA VAL A 415 -4.37 -9.30 9.48
C VAL A 415 -4.35 -10.75 9.01
N ARG A 416 -3.53 -11.58 9.67
CA ARG A 416 -3.48 -13.03 9.43
C ARG A 416 -4.60 -13.73 10.17
N LEU A 417 -5.07 -14.85 9.65
CA LEU A 417 -6.10 -15.66 10.30
C LEU A 417 -5.46 -16.81 11.08
N ALA A 418 -6.01 -17.09 12.25
CA ALA A 418 -5.72 -18.24 13.09
C ALA A 418 -7.01 -19.05 13.26
N GLU A 419 -6.88 -20.36 13.18
CA GLU A 419 -7.99 -21.29 13.42
C GLU A 419 -8.12 -21.59 14.91
N VAL A 420 -9.34 -21.47 15.44
CA VAL A 420 -9.68 -21.78 16.83
C VAL A 420 -10.79 -22.81 16.85
N THR A 421 -10.56 -23.93 17.52
CA THR A 421 -11.57 -24.97 17.73
C THR A 421 -12.38 -24.72 18.99
N THR A 422 -13.69 -24.59 18.85
CA THR A 422 -14.63 -24.51 19.98
C THR A 422 -15.30 -25.87 20.21
N LEU A 423 -15.29 -26.34 21.46
CA LEU A 423 -15.86 -27.64 21.85
C LEU A 423 -17.33 -27.54 22.25
N GLU A 424 -17.79 -26.34 22.59
CA GLU A 424 -19.16 -26.03 23.00
C GLU A 424 -19.63 -24.71 22.36
N SER A 425 -20.94 -24.50 22.28
CA SER A 425 -21.49 -23.27 21.72
C SER A 425 -21.29 -22.13 22.72
N LEU A 426 -20.47 -21.15 22.32
CA LEU A 426 -20.11 -20.00 23.13
C LEU A 426 -20.62 -18.72 22.46
N PRO A 427 -21.01 -17.69 23.22
CA PRO A 427 -21.27 -16.37 22.65
C PRO A 427 -20.00 -15.78 22.04
N ALA A 428 -20.12 -15.08 20.91
CA ALA A 428 -18.98 -14.45 20.22
C ALA A 428 -18.21 -13.46 21.10
N VAL A 429 -18.92 -12.75 21.98
CA VAL A 429 -18.34 -11.82 22.96
C VAL A 429 -17.45 -12.54 23.96
N VAL A 430 -17.86 -13.73 24.42
CA VAL A 430 -17.09 -14.54 25.36
C VAL A 430 -15.81 -15.06 24.70
N LEU A 431 -15.92 -15.56 23.47
CA LEU A 431 -14.75 -16.03 22.72
C LEU A 431 -13.76 -14.89 22.44
N ALA A 432 -14.26 -13.71 22.05
CA ALA A 432 -13.44 -12.52 21.82
C ALA A 432 -12.69 -12.09 23.08
N TYR A 433 -13.39 -12.03 24.22
CA TYR A 433 -12.79 -11.65 25.49
C TYR A 433 -11.77 -12.69 26.00
N GLN A 434 -12.06 -13.99 25.90
CA GLN A 434 -11.13 -15.05 26.31
C GLN A 434 -9.85 -15.06 25.48
N ARG A 435 -9.93 -14.75 24.18
CA ARG A 435 -8.79 -14.82 23.27
C ARG A 435 -7.95 -13.54 23.27
N TYR A 436 -8.60 -12.39 23.30
CA TYR A 436 -7.96 -11.09 23.08
C TYR A 436 -8.01 -10.17 24.29
N GLY A 437 -8.74 -10.53 25.36
CA GLY A 437 -9.04 -9.59 26.45
C GLY A 437 -9.94 -8.42 26.01
N ASP A 438 -10.47 -8.45 24.79
CA ASP A 438 -11.22 -7.38 24.13
C ASP A 438 -12.57 -7.90 23.63
N ALA A 439 -13.64 -7.46 24.27
CA ALA A 439 -15.00 -7.86 23.94
C ALA A 439 -15.53 -7.19 22.65
N THR A 440 -14.91 -6.09 22.19
CA THR A 440 -15.36 -5.33 21.01
C THR A 440 -15.13 -6.09 19.70
N ARG A 441 -14.23 -7.08 19.69
CA ARG A 441 -13.91 -7.93 18.53
C ARG A 441 -14.99 -8.96 18.17
N ALA A 442 -16.06 -9.07 18.95
CA ALA A 442 -17.13 -10.03 18.70
C ALA A 442 -17.75 -9.91 17.30
N ALA A 443 -17.97 -8.68 16.82
CA ALA A 443 -18.55 -8.42 15.50
C ALA A 443 -17.64 -8.93 14.35
N GLU A 444 -16.32 -8.83 14.53
CA GLU A 444 -15.33 -9.34 13.56
C GLU A 444 -15.46 -10.87 13.40
N ILE A 445 -15.59 -11.59 14.52
CA ILE A 445 -15.73 -13.05 14.55
C ILE A 445 -17.02 -13.49 13.84
N VAL A 446 -18.14 -12.82 14.14
CA VAL A 446 -19.45 -13.11 13.56
C VAL A 446 -19.45 -12.90 12.05
N THR A 447 -18.96 -11.74 11.61
CA THR A 447 -18.94 -11.37 10.19
C THR A 447 -18.03 -12.32 9.40
N ARG A 448 -16.85 -12.64 9.93
CA ARG A 448 -15.87 -13.51 9.27
C ARG A 448 -16.35 -14.95 9.11
N ASN A 449 -16.94 -15.51 10.16
CA ASN A 449 -17.43 -16.89 10.15
C ASN A 449 -18.87 -17.01 9.62
N LYS A 450 -19.46 -15.90 9.15
CA LYS A 450 -20.83 -15.82 8.63
C LYS A 450 -21.85 -16.45 9.59
N VAL A 451 -21.70 -16.16 10.88
CA VAL A 451 -22.54 -16.75 11.93
C VAL A 451 -23.89 -16.03 11.95
N ALA A 452 -24.97 -16.81 11.94
CA ALA A 452 -26.33 -16.26 11.94
C ALA A 452 -26.68 -15.55 13.26
N HIS A 453 -26.24 -16.10 14.40
CA HIS A 453 -26.56 -15.57 15.72
C HIS A 453 -25.30 -15.32 16.56
N PRO A 454 -25.00 -14.06 16.94
CA PRO A 454 -23.82 -13.71 17.74
C PRO A 454 -23.72 -14.42 19.10
N GLY A 455 -24.86 -14.82 19.68
CA GLY A 455 -24.93 -15.51 20.97
C GLY A 455 -24.62 -17.00 20.92
N PHE A 456 -24.62 -17.60 19.72
CA PHE A 456 -24.44 -19.03 19.52
C PHE A 456 -23.43 -19.27 18.41
N LEU A 457 -22.14 -19.31 18.77
CA LEU A 457 -21.12 -19.77 17.83
C LEU A 457 -21.26 -21.28 17.61
N PRO A 458 -21.11 -21.77 16.37
CA PRO A 458 -21.14 -23.19 16.09
C PRO A 458 -19.89 -23.87 16.66
N VAL A 459 -20.05 -25.11 17.12
CA VAL A 459 -18.93 -25.97 17.51
C VAL A 459 -18.11 -26.35 16.29
N GLY A 460 -16.78 -26.34 16.43
CA GLY A 460 -15.85 -26.64 15.34
C GLY A 460 -14.79 -25.56 15.13
N VAL A 461 -14.20 -25.56 13.93
CA VAL A 461 -13.11 -24.66 13.56
C VAL A 461 -13.69 -23.30 13.16
N LEU A 462 -13.27 -22.25 13.86
CA LEU A 462 -13.60 -20.85 13.57
C LEU A 462 -12.34 -20.11 13.17
N ALA A 463 -12.44 -19.27 12.14
CA ALA A 463 -11.38 -18.38 11.71
C ALA A 463 -11.44 -17.09 12.54
N VAL A 464 -10.37 -16.79 13.26
CA VAL A 464 -10.24 -15.58 14.09
C VAL A 464 -8.94 -14.87 13.72
N ALA A 465 -8.85 -13.57 13.97
CA ALA A 465 -7.67 -12.81 13.58
C ALA A 465 -6.47 -13.08 14.52
N GLN A 466 -5.28 -13.17 13.96
CA GLN A 466 -4.03 -13.29 14.71
C GLN A 466 -3.64 -11.91 15.25
N GLU A 467 -3.15 -11.85 16.49
CA GLU A 467 -2.59 -10.62 17.09
C GLU A 467 -1.24 -10.23 16.48
#